data_AF-A0A2V9NZQ6-F1
#
_entry.id   AF-A0A2V9NZQ6-F1
#
_cell.length_a   1.000
_cell.length_b   1.000
_cell.length_c   1.000
_cell.angle_alpha   90.00
_cell.angle_beta   90.00
_cell.angle_gamma   90.00
#
_symmetry.space_group_name_H-M   'P 1'
#
loop_
_entity.id
_entity.type
_entity.pdbx_description
1 polymer ?
#
loop_
_entity_poly.entity_id
_entity_poly.type
_entity_poly.pdbx_seq_one_letter_code
_entity_poly.pdbx_strand_id
1 'polypeptide(L)'
;MRLKFASIPLLLLVLSVAPFSSPQAPTLPPIAPSRRDPNPDIPNRAQKEMEKKANEQRQAELKRDTDKLLQLSTELKQYVDKSNENVLSVDVLRKAEEIEKLAHSVKTKMRGEN
;
A
#
# COMPACT_ATOMS: atom_id res chain seq x y z
N MET A 1 -11.65 35.73 20.42
CA MET A 1 -10.91 36.60 19.47
C MET A 1 -11.25 36.12 18.06
N ARG A 2 -11.69 37.02 17.19
CA ARG A 2 -12.58 36.73 16.06
C ARG A 2 -11.88 36.13 14.83
N LEU A 3 -12.53 35.10 14.30
CA LEU A 3 -12.36 34.48 12.98
C LEU A 3 -12.66 35.51 11.88
N LYS A 4 -11.79 35.62 10.87
CA LYS A 4 -12.07 36.41 9.66
C LYS A 4 -11.88 35.53 8.42
N PHE A 5 -12.99 34.97 7.96
CA PHE A 5 -13.15 34.48 6.59
C PHE A 5 -13.15 35.69 5.66
N ALA A 6 -12.22 35.74 4.71
CA ALA A 6 -12.27 36.68 3.60
C ALA A 6 -12.94 35.98 2.41
N SER A 7 -14.04 36.57 1.96
CA SER A 7 -14.95 36.08 0.93
C SER A 7 -14.87 37.03 -0.29
N ILE A 8 -14.54 36.48 -1.47
CA ILE A 8 -15.08 36.67 -2.85
C ILE A 8 -15.11 38.13 -3.42
N PRO A 9 -14.71 38.43 -4.69
CA PRO A 9 -15.40 38.05 -5.96
C PRO A 9 -14.46 37.44 -7.02
N LEU A 10 -14.75 36.29 -7.63
CA LEU A 10 -15.67 36.10 -8.77
C LEU A 10 -15.60 37.22 -9.82
N LEU A 11 -14.72 37.07 -10.81
CA LEU A 11 -14.78 37.81 -12.08
C LEU A 11 -15.14 36.84 -13.20
N LEU A 12 -16.42 36.86 -13.58
CA LEU A 12 -16.95 36.29 -14.81
C LEU A 12 -16.49 37.18 -15.99
N LEU A 13 -15.77 36.60 -16.95
CA LEU A 13 -15.72 37.15 -18.31
C LEU A 13 -16.08 36.02 -19.29
N VAL A 14 -17.36 36.01 -19.65
CA VAL A 14 -17.91 35.24 -20.77
C VAL A 14 -17.68 36.08 -22.02
N LEU A 15 -16.96 35.56 -23.01
CA LEU A 15 -17.05 36.05 -24.37
C LEU A 15 -17.28 34.88 -25.32
N SER A 16 -18.55 34.75 -25.71
CA SER A 16 -19.05 33.83 -26.74
C SER A 16 -18.38 34.07 -28.09
N VAL A 17 -17.98 32.98 -28.74
CA VAL A 17 -17.97 32.90 -30.21
C VAL A 17 -18.90 31.75 -30.59
N ALA A 18 -19.98 32.12 -31.28
CA ALA A 18 -21.02 31.22 -31.76
C ALA A 18 -20.48 30.28 -32.87
N PRO A 19 -21.12 29.10 -33.08
CA PRO A 19 -20.63 28.06 -33.97
C PRO A 19 -20.95 28.36 -35.44
N PHE A 20 -19.99 28.12 -36.33
CA PHE A 20 -20.26 27.95 -37.76
C PHE A 20 -20.76 26.52 -37.99
N SER A 21 -22.06 26.38 -38.25
CA SER A 21 -22.70 25.13 -38.65
C SER A 21 -22.68 24.97 -40.17
N SER A 22 -22.02 23.93 -40.65
CA SER A 22 -22.14 23.46 -42.05
C SER A 22 -23.32 22.48 -42.14
N PRO A 23 -24.24 22.61 -43.12
CA PRO A 23 -25.29 21.61 -43.33
C PRO A 23 -24.72 20.38 -44.04
N GLN A 24 -24.56 19.27 -43.32
CA GLN A 24 -24.34 17.94 -43.90
C GLN A 24 -25.59 17.07 -43.74
N ALA A 25 -25.95 16.43 -44.85
CA ALA A 25 -27.16 15.64 -45.08
C ALA A 25 -27.42 14.53 -44.04
N PRO A 26 -28.68 14.06 -43.89
CA PRO A 26 -29.02 13.01 -42.94
C PRO A 26 -28.42 11.67 -43.39
N THR A 27 -27.27 11.30 -42.85
CA THR A 27 -26.73 9.95 -42.92
C THR A 27 -27.27 9.15 -41.74
N LEU A 28 -28.10 8.14 -42.04
CA LEU A 28 -28.57 7.13 -41.11
C LEU A 28 -27.38 6.54 -40.30
N PRO A 29 -27.45 6.45 -38.96
CA PRO A 29 -26.38 5.83 -38.20
C PRO A 29 -26.35 4.32 -38.50
N PRO A 30 -25.18 3.74 -38.82
CA PRO A 30 -25.00 2.30 -38.71
C PRO A 30 -25.19 1.92 -37.23
N ILE A 31 -26.02 0.91 -36.96
CA ILE A 31 -26.13 0.31 -35.63
C ILE A 31 -24.76 -0.27 -35.28
N ALA A 32 -23.97 0.47 -34.52
CA ALA A 32 -22.74 -0.05 -33.94
C ALA A 32 -23.13 -1.16 -32.95
N PRO A 33 -22.48 -2.34 -32.98
CA PRO A 33 -22.67 -3.30 -31.91
C PRO A 33 -22.23 -2.62 -30.62
N SER A 34 -23.17 -2.53 -29.68
CA SER A 34 -22.94 -2.01 -28.34
C SER A 34 -21.71 -2.71 -27.77
N ARG A 35 -20.57 -2.01 -27.76
CA ARG A 35 -19.40 -2.41 -26.98
C ARG A 35 -19.92 -2.47 -25.56
N ARG A 36 -20.12 -3.67 -25.04
CA ARG A 36 -20.24 -3.89 -23.60
C ARG A 36 -18.98 -3.29 -23.00
N ASP A 37 -19.07 -2.09 -22.46
CA ASP A 37 -18.07 -1.57 -21.54
C ASP A 37 -17.93 -2.62 -20.44
N PRO A 38 -16.75 -3.25 -20.28
CA PRO A 38 -16.49 -4.08 -19.13
C PRO A 38 -16.58 -3.13 -17.93
N ASN A 39 -17.65 -3.22 -17.16
CA ASN A 39 -17.79 -2.49 -15.92
C ASN A 39 -16.53 -2.75 -15.07
N PRO A 40 -15.66 -1.74 -14.84
CA PRO A 40 -14.37 -1.95 -14.19
C PRO A 40 -14.49 -2.20 -12.68
N ASP A 41 -15.69 -2.11 -12.10
CA ASP A 41 -15.88 -1.97 -10.66
C ASP A 41 -16.46 -3.20 -9.93
N ILE A 42 -16.60 -4.36 -10.60
CA ILE A 42 -17.03 -5.59 -9.92
C ILE A 42 -15.82 -6.53 -9.74
N PRO A 43 -15.14 -6.52 -8.58
CA PRO A 43 -14.09 -7.48 -8.31
C PRO A 43 -14.66 -8.90 -8.42
N ASN A 44 -14.08 -9.69 -9.31
CA ASN A 44 -14.49 -11.07 -9.51
C ASN A 44 -14.34 -11.82 -8.17
N ARG A 45 -15.28 -12.72 -7.81
CA ARG A 45 -15.22 -13.44 -6.52
C ARG A 45 -13.87 -14.13 -6.30
N ALA A 46 -13.28 -14.64 -7.37
CA ALA A 46 -11.93 -15.21 -7.39
C ALA A 46 -10.83 -14.21 -6.94
N GLN A 47 -10.92 -12.94 -7.35
CA GLN A 47 -9.95 -11.90 -6.96
C GLN A 47 -10.02 -11.61 -5.46
N LYS A 48 -11.23 -11.47 -4.91
CA LYS A 48 -11.43 -11.25 -3.47
C LYS A 48 -10.93 -12.44 -2.62
N GLU A 49 -11.12 -13.66 -3.11
CA GLU A 49 -10.60 -14.86 -2.45
C GLU A 49 -9.07 -14.92 -2.47
N MET A 50 -8.43 -14.53 -3.58
CA MET A 50 -6.97 -14.44 -3.66
C MET A 50 -6.40 -13.39 -2.71
N GLU A 51 -7.01 -12.19 -2.66
CA GLU A 51 -6.61 -11.12 -1.74
C GLU A 51 -6.73 -11.56 -0.27
N LYS A 52 -7.83 -12.25 0.09
CA LYS A 52 -8.02 -12.79 1.43
C LYS A 52 -6.92 -13.80 1.80
N LYS A 53 -6.62 -14.75 0.91
CA LYS A 53 -5.56 -15.74 1.13
C LYS A 53 -4.18 -15.08 1.28
N ALA A 54 -3.87 -14.08 0.46
CA ALA A 54 -2.62 -13.34 0.56
C ALA A 54 -2.51 -12.59 1.91
N ASN A 55 -3.60 -12.00 2.40
CA ASN A 55 -3.64 -11.36 3.71
C ASN A 55 -3.42 -12.34 4.86
N GLU A 56 -4.08 -13.51 4.81
CA GLU A 56 -3.91 -14.57 5.80
C GLU A 56 -2.47 -15.10 5.83
N GLN A 57 -1.87 -15.30 4.65
CA GLN A 57 -0.47 -15.72 4.53
C GLN A 57 0.48 -14.67 5.13
N ARG A 58 0.31 -13.38 4.79
CA ARG A 58 1.12 -12.30 5.38
C ARG A 58 0.99 -12.25 6.90
N GLN A 59 -0.21 -12.44 7.44
CA GLN A 59 -0.42 -12.47 8.89
C GLN A 59 0.28 -13.66 9.55
N ALA A 60 0.20 -14.85 8.93
CA ALA A 60 0.87 -16.04 9.43
C ALA A 60 2.40 -15.89 9.43
N GLU A 61 2.95 -15.32 8.36
CA GLU A 61 4.38 -15.01 8.28
C GLU A 61 4.81 -13.97 9.31
N LEU A 62 4.03 -12.89 9.47
CA LEU A 62 4.31 -11.87 10.49
C LEU A 62 4.36 -12.48 11.88
N LYS A 63 3.38 -13.32 12.23
CA LYS A 63 3.36 -14.00 13.53
C LYS A 63 4.63 -14.84 13.73
N ARG A 64 4.98 -15.66 12.75
CA ARG A 64 6.18 -16.50 12.80
C ARG A 64 7.45 -15.67 12.96
N ASP A 65 7.57 -14.59 12.19
CA ASP A 65 8.74 -13.72 12.22
C ASP A 65 8.85 -12.98 13.56
N THR A 66 7.74 -12.52 14.13
CA THR A 66 7.73 -11.90 15.47
C THR A 66 8.06 -12.89 16.59
N ASP A 67 7.58 -14.13 16.50
CA ASP A 67 7.91 -15.18 17.47
C ASP A 67 9.42 -15.49 17.44
N LYS A 68 10.00 -15.60 16.24
CA LYS A 68 11.43 -15.81 16.06
C LYS A 68 12.25 -14.60 16.56
N LEU A 69 11.77 -13.38 16.34
CA LEU A 69 12.43 -12.16 16.81
C LEU A 69 12.47 -12.11 18.35
N LEU A 70 11.38 -12.48 19.00
CA LEU A 70 11.32 -12.59 20.47
C LEU A 70 12.31 -13.63 20.99
N GLN A 71 12.37 -14.81 20.35
CA GLN A 71 13.29 -15.87 20.73
C GLN A 71 14.75 -15.40 20.62
N LEU A 72 15.16 -14.89 19.45
CA LEU A 72 16.54 -14.45 19.22
C LEU A 72 16.93 -13.30 20.16
N SER A 73 16.01 -12.36 20.41
CA SER A 73 16.26 -11.26 21.35
C SER A 73 16.45 -11.77 22.79
N THR A 74 15.67 -12.77 23.19
CA THR A 74 15.81 -13.41 24.50
C THR A 74 17.13 -14.15 24.62
N GLU A 75 17.53 -14.90 23.59
CA GLU A 75 18.84 -15.56 23.54
C GLU A 75 19.97 -14.53 23.61
N LEU A 76 19.90 -13.46 22.82
CA LEU A 76 20.91 -12.39 22.81
C LEU A 76 21.08 -11.78 24.21
N LYS A 77 19.96 -11.48 24.89
CA LYS A 77 19.98 -11.02 26.28
C LYS A 77 20.69 -12.02 27.19
N GLN A 78 20.35 -13.31 27.13
CA GLN A 78 20.98 -14.33 27.97
C GLN A 78 22.49 -14.44 27.72
N TYR A 79 22.94 -14.28 26.47
CA TYR A 79 24.37 -14.26 26.15
C TYR A 79 25.05 -13.05 26.78
N VAL A 80 24.46 -11.86 26.65
CA VAL A 80 25.00 -10.63 27.24
C VAL A 80 25.03 -10.72 28.77
N ASP A 81 23.96 -11.21 29.40
CA ASP A 81 23.88 -11.36 30.87
C ASP A 81 24.91 -12.35 31.42
N LYS A 82 25.32 -13.34 30.62
CA LYS A 82 26.34 -14.36 30.98
C LYS A 82 27.75 -13.97 30.55
N SER A 83 27.89 -12.98 29.67
CA SER A 83 29.17 -12.51 29.16
C SER A 83 29.75 -11.44 30.07
N ASN A 84 31.06 -11.47 30.27
CA ASN A 84 31.79 -10.36 30.91
C ASN A 84 32.23 -9.34 29.85
N GLU A 85 32.76 -8.18 30.27
CA GLU A 85 33.11 -7.03 29.42
C GLU A 85 34.02 -7.34 28.22
N ASN A 86 34.68 -8.50 28.19
CA ASN A 86 35.65 -8.90 27.17
C ASN A 86 35.22 -10.06 26.24
N VAL A 87 33.95 -10.51 26.25
CA VAL A 87 33.53 -11.68 25.45
C VAL A 87 32.26 -11.43 24.61
N LEU A 88 32.25 -10.38 23.79
CA LEU A 88 31.30 -10.32 22.67
C LEU A 88 31.80 -11.25 21.55
N SER A 89 31.34 -12.50 21.56
CA SER A 89 31.75 -13.47 20.54
C SER A 89 31.19 -13.08 19.16
N VAL A 90 31.87 -13.53 18.10
CA VAL A 90 31.41 -13.37 16.71
C VAL A 90 30.00 -13.96 16.52
N ASP A 91 29.66 -15.01 17.26
CA ASP A 91 28.32 -15.61 17.23
C ASP A 91 27.23 -14.68 17.78
N VAL A 92 27.54 -13.90 18.83
CA VAL A 92 26.62 -12.91 19.41
C VAL A 92 26.35 -11.78 18.42
N LEU A 93 27.40 -11.31 17.74
CA LEU A 93 27.26 -10.29 16.69
C LEU A 93 26.39 -10.81 15.53
N ARG A 94 26.63 -12.04 15.07
CA ARG A 94 25.82 -12.67 14.02
C ARG A 94 24.35 -12.81 14.42
N LYS A 95 24.06 -13.11 15.70
CA LYS A 95 22.68 -13.14 16.21
C LYS A 95 22.03 -11.75 16.19
N ALA A 96 22.79 -10.70 16.56
CA ALA A 96 22.29 -9.33 16.49
C ALA A 96 21.97 -8.90 15.05
N GLU A 97 22.82 -9.24 14.08
CA GLU A 97 22.55 -8.99 12.66
C GLU A 97 21.31 -9.74 12.16
N GLU A 98 21.09 -10.98 12.61
CA GLU A 98 19.89 -11.74 12.27
C GLU A 98 18.63 -11.08 12.81
N ILE A 99 18.68 -10.55 14.04
CA ILE A 99 17.59 -9.77 14.65
C ILE A 99 17.32 -8.51 13.82
N GLU A 100 18.34 -7.77 13.42
CA GLU A 100 18.18 -6.56 12.60
C GLU A 100 17.47 -6.86 11.29
N LYS A 101 17.93 -7.88 10.55
CA LYS A 101 17.32 -8.29 9.27
C LYS A 101 15.87 -8.74 9.47
N LEU A 102 15.60 -9.51 10.52
CA LEU A 102 14.26 -9.99 10.82
C LEU A 102 13.33 -8.84 11.22
N ALA A 103 13.80 -7.89 12.03
CA ALA A 103 13.06 -6.71 12.43
C ALA A 103 12.69 -5.84 11.21
N HIS A 104 13.64 -5.69 10.27
CA HIS A 104 13.40 -4.98 9.02
C HIS A 104 12.35 -5.69 8.16
N SER A 105 12.44 -7.01 8.03
CA SER A 105 11.45 -7.84 7.31
C SER A 105 10.04 -7.69 7.91
N VAL A 106 9.92 -7.79 9.25
CA VAL A 106 8.63 -7.62 9.96
C VAL A 106 8.03 -6.24 9.67
N LYS A 107 8.82 -5.18 9.80
CA LYS A 107 8.36 -3.80 9.53
C LYS A 107 7.87 -3.65 8.08
N THR A 108 8.62 -4.19 7.13
CA THR A 108 8.33 -4.12 5.69
C THR A 108 7.01 -4.83 5.38
N LYS A 109 6.84 -6.07 5.86
CA LYS A 109 5.61 -6.85 5.75
C LYS A 109 4.41 -6.17 6.42
N MET A 110 4.60 -5.54 7.58
CA MET A 110 3.54 -4.79 8.29
C MET A 110 3.04 -3.58 7.50
N ARG A 111 3.92 -2.93 6.73
CA ARG A 111 3.55 -1.81 5.85
C ARG A 111 2.86 -2.27 4.57
N GLY A 112 2.92 -3.56 4.26
CA GLY A 112 2.45 -4.09 2.99
C GLY A 112 3.34 -3.71 1.81
N GLU A 113 4.56 -3.26 2.09
CA GLU A 113 5.62 -3.06 1.11
C GLU A 113 6.21 -4.45 0.85
N ASN A 114 5.79 -5.13 -0.23
CA ASN A 114 6.35 -6.42 -0.65
C ASN A 114 7.20 -6.20 -1.90
#